data_AF-A0AAQ2G6S1-F1
#
_entry.id   AF-A0AAQ2G6S1-F1
#
_cell.length_a   1.000
_cell.length_b   1.000
_cell.length_c   1.000
_cell.angle_alpha   90.00
_cell.angle_beta   90.00
_cell.angle_gamma   90.00
#
_symmetry.space_group_name_H-M   'P 1'
#
loop_
_entity.id
_entity.type
_entity.pdbx_description
1 polymer ?
#
loop_
_entity_poly.entity_id
_entity_poly.type
_entity_poly.pdbx_seq_one_letter_code
_entity_poly.pdbx_strand_id
1 'polypeptide(L)'
;MAENSISDQATATAARDQLLALFTNAARIVRIGGHFTCTEAERVAAWLRLEASPAAAEGWLCAHAVGDDDLDDLHRDRITAPILDGPP
;
A
#
# COMPACT_ATOMS: atom_id res chain seq x y z
N MET A 1 -22.20 2.51 31.77
CA MET A 1 -21.76 1.68 30.61
C MET A 1 -21.42 2.50 29.35
N ALA A 2 -21.80 3.79 29.23
CA ALA A 2 -21.49 4.60 28.04
C ALA A 2 -20.05 5.15 27.98
N GLU A 3 -19.43 5.44 29.13
CA GLU A 3 -18.09 6.04 29.18
C GLU A 3 -16.99 5.11 28.64
N ASN A 4 -17.13 3.79 28.83
CA ASN A 4 -16.15 2.81 28.35
C ASN A 4 -16.13 2.74 26.81
N SER A 5 -17.30 2.82 26.17
CA SER A 5 -17.43 2.72 24.71
C SER A 5 -16.88 3.93 23.95
N ILE A 6 -16.89 5.13 24.57
CA ILE A 6 -16.32 6.35 23.98
C ILE A 6 -14.80 6.32 24.06
N SER A 7 -14.24 5.83 25.18
CA SER A 7 -12.80 5.63 25.36
C SER A 7 -12.21 4.61 24.37
N ASP A 8 -12.94 3.51 24.12
CA ASP A 8 -12.53 2.49 23.15
C ASP A 8 -12.53 3.04 21.71
N GLN A 9 -13.56 3.83 21.35
CA GLN A 9 -13.66 4.45 20.03
C GLN A 9 -12.56 5.50 19.79
N ALA A 10 -12.24 6.31 20.80
CA ALA A 10 -11.15 7.27 20.72
C ALA A 10 -9.80 6.58 20.53
N THR A 11 -9.56 5.48 21.25
CA THR A 11 -8.36 4.66 21.12
C THR A 11 -8.25 4.05 19.72
N ALA A 12 -9.34 3.48 19.20
CA ALA A 12 -9.37 2.91 17.85
C ALA A 12 -9.10 3.98 16.76
N THR A 13 -9.62 5.19 16.96
CA THR A 13 -9.39 6.32 16.03
C THR A 13 -7.92 6.73 16.04
N ALA A 14 -7.32 6.89 17.23
CA ALA A 14 -5.89 7.21 17.35
C ALA A 14 -4.99 6.12 16.75
N ALA A 15 -5.33 4.85 16.93
CA ALA A 15 -4.60 3.73 16.33
C ALA A 15 -4.69 3.75 14.79
N ARG A 16 -5.88 4.05 14.23
CA ARG A 16 -6.07 4.22 12.79
C ARG A 16 -5.22 5.37 12.26
N ASP A 17 -5.22 6.53 12.92
CA ASP A 17 -4.44 7.70 12.48
C ASP A 17 -2.94 7.42 12.50
N GLN A 18 -2.46 6.71 13.52
CA GLN A 18 -1.05 6.29 13.62
C GLN A 18 -0.69 5.30 12.51
N LEU A 19 -1.55 4.32 12.21
CA LEU A 19 -1.35 3.42 11.07
C LEU A 19 -1.34 4.19 9.76
N LEU A 20 -2.30 5.07 9.53
CA LEU A 20 -2.36 5.88 8.31
C LEU A 20 -1.08 6.70 8.12
N ALA A 21 -0.55 7.31 9.19
CA ALA A 21 0.71 8.03 9.16
C ALA A 21 1.91 7.14 8.78
N LEU A 22 1.94 5.89 9.23
CA LEU A 22 2.98 4.93 8.83
C LEU A 22 2.89 4.60 7.34
N PHE A 23 1.68 4.33 6.85
CA PHE A 23 1.45 3.87 5.47
C PHE A 23 1.40 4.99 4.42
N THR A 24 1.35 6.26 4.83
CA THR A 24 1.42 7.43 3.93
C THR A 24 2.82 8.05 3.84
N ASN A 25 3.78 7.56 4.64
CA ASN A 25 5.16 8.06 4.60
C ASN A 25 5.89 7.55 3.34
N ALA A 26 6.08 8.43 2.35
CA ALA A 26 6.70 8.10 1.06
C ALA A 26 8.08 7.38 1.17
N ALA A 27 8.95 7.84 2.08
CA ALA A 27 10.28 7.24 2.27
C ALA A 27 10.21 5.81 2.85
N ARG A 28 9.16 5.51 3.63
CA ARG A 28 8.88 4.17 4.11
C ARG A 28 8.32 3.31 2.98
N ILE A 29 7.32 3.81 2.25
CA ILE A 29 6.67 3.11 1.14
C ILE A 29 7.72 2.57 0.16
N VAL A 30 8.63 3.43 -0.32
CA VAL A 30 9.70 3.03 -1.25
C VAL A 30 10.60 1.94 -0.68
N ARG A 31 10.87 1.97 0.63
CA ARG A 31 11.81 1.05 1.28
C ARG A 31 11.22 -0.34 1.49
N ILE A 32 9.92 -0.44 1.75
CA ILE A 32 9.31 -1.71 2.18
C ILE A 32 8.23 -2.24 1.24
N GLY A 33 7.77 -1.43 0.28
CA GLY A 33 6.68 -1.81 -0.63
C GLY A 33 6.98 -3.08 -1.42
N GLY A 34 8.24 -3.27 -1.85
CA GLY A 34 8.69 -4.46 -2.57
C GLY A 34 8.67 -5.77 -1.77
N HIS A 35 8.54 -5.72 -0.44
CA HIS A 35 8.51 -6.94 0.39
C HIS A 35 7.11 -7.53 0.61
N PHE A 36 6.09 -6.85 0.11
CA PHE A 36 4.71 -7.28 0.23
C PHE A 36 4.37 -8.17 -0.95
N THR A 37 3.57 -9.21 -0.73
CA THR A 37 2.96 -9.94 -1.84
C THR A 37 2.01 -9.03 -2.63
N CYS A 38 1.73 -9.38 -3.87
CA CYS A 38 0.76 -8.70 -4.74
C CYS A 38 -0.56 -8.41 -4.02
N THR A 39 -1.12 -9.45 -3.36
CA THR A 39 -2.41 -9.32 -2.65
C THR A 39 -2.30 -8.40 -1.43
N GLU A 40 -1.18 -8.38 -0.72
CA GLU A 40 -0.99 -7.48 0.41
C GLU A 40 -0.84 -6.03 -0.04
N ALA A 41 -0.06 -5.78 -1.10
CA ALA A 41 0.08 -4.45 -1.69
C ALA A 41 -1.27 -3.90 -2.18
N GLU A 42 -2.09 -4.74 -2.83
CA GLU A 42 -3.44 -4.38 -3.25
C GLU A 42 -4.38 -4.06 -2.08
N ARG A 43 -4.32 -4.84 -1.00
CA ARG A 43 -5.12 -4.58 0.22
C ARG A 43 -4.73 -3.28 0.88
N VAL A 44 -3.43 -2.99 0.98
CA VAL A 44 -2.93 -1.71 1.49
C VAL A 44 -3.41 -0.55 0.62
N ALA A 45 -3.28 -0.68 -0.71
CA ALA A 45 -3.76 0.35 -1.65
C ALA A 45 -5.28 0.56 -1.57
N ALA A 46 -6.06 -0.51 -1.45
CA ALA A 46 -7.51 -0.43 -1.29
C ALA A 46 -7.89 0.29 0.02
N TRP A 47 -7.25 -0.06 1.14
CA TRP A 47 -7.46 0.62 2.41
C TRP A 47 -7.10 2.11 2.35
N LEU A 48 -5.94 2.46 1.77
CA LEU A 48 -5.53 3.86 1.63
C LEU A 48 -6.47 4.70 0.77
N ARG A 49 -7.13 4.11 -0.23
CA ARG A 49 -8.20 4.80 -0.99
C ARG A 49 -9.43 5.08 -0.12
N LEU A 50 -9.79 4.16 0.78
CA LEU A 50 -10.86 4.37 1.76
C LEU A 50 -10.51 5.48 2.76
N GLU A 51 -9.23 5.60 3.13
CA GLU A 51 -8.69 6.67 3.99
C GLU A 51 -8.37 7.97 3.22
N ALA A 52 -9.00 8.17 2.05
CA ALA A 52 -8.83 9.36 1.20
C ALA A 52 -7.36 9.71 0.85
N SER A 53 -6.49 8.70 0.79
CA SER A 53 -5.05 8.83 0.52
C SER A 53 -4.62 8.15 -0.80
N PRO A 54 -5.18 8.54 -1.96
CA PRO A 54 -4.96 7.85 -3.23
C PRO A 54 -3.50 7.93 -3.73
N ALA A 55 -2.78 9.01 -3.43
CA ALA A 55 -1.37 9.14 -3.82
C ALA A 55 -0.48 8.14 -3.07
N ALA A 56 -0.76 7.87 -1.80
CA ALA A 56 -0.06 6.84 -1.04
C ALA A 56 -0.42 5.45 -1.57
N ALA A 57 -1.68 5.21 -1.92
CA ALA A 57 -2.11 3.96 -2.55
C ALA A 57 -1.33 3.66 -3.84
N GLU A 58 -1.15 4.66 -4.70
CA GLU A 58 -0.35 4.52 -5.92
C GLU A 58 1.13 4.29 -5.59
N GLY A 59 1.67 5.02 -4.61
CA GLY A 59 3.04 4.82 -4.13
C GLY A 59 3.30 3.38 -3.69
N TRP A 60 2.35 2.74 -3.01
CA TRP A 60 2.44 1.34 -2.61
C TRP A 60 2.47 0.39 -3.80
N LEU A 61 1.59 0.59 -4.79
CA LEU A 61 1.56 -0.25 -5.99
C LEU A 61 2.84 -0.10 -6.81
N CYS A 62 3.35 1.12 -6.97
CA CYS A 62 4.61 1.39 -7.65
C CYS A 62 5.81 0.81 -6.90
N ALA A 63 5.90 1.01 -5.58
CA ALA A 63 7.01 0.50 -4.78
C ALA A 63 7.03 -1.03 -4.73
N HIS A 64 5.85 -1.67 -4.71
CA HIS A 64 5.72 -3.11 -4.86
C HIS A 64 6.22 -3.56 -6.24
N ALA A 65 5.70 -2.98 -7.33
CA ALA A 65 6.10 -3.33 -8.70
C ALA A 65 7.61 -3.13 -8.98
N VAL A 66 8.29 -2.21 -8.28
CA VAL A 66 9.74 -2.02 -8.40
C VAL A 66 10.54 -3.13 -7.71
N GLY A 67 10.01 -3.70 -6.62
CA GLY A 67 10.64 -4.82 -5.91
C GLY A 67 10.19 -6.20 -6.38
N ASP A 68 9.28 -6.25 -7.36
CA ASP A 68 8.72 -7.45 -7.97
C ASP A 68 9.72 -7.99 -9.03
N ASP A 69 10.75 -8.71 -8.56
CA ASP A 69 11.87 -9.21 -9.38
C ASP A 69 11.75 -10.69 -9.78
N ASP A 70 10.69 -11.39 -9.37
CA ASP A 70 10.44 -12.79 -9.73
C ASP A 70 9.68 -12.92 -11.07
N LEU A 71 10.25 -13.71 -11.98
CA LEU A 71 9.71 -13.94 -13.34
C LEU A 71 8.31 -14.59 -13.37
N ASP A 72 7.86 -15.17 -12.25
CA ASP A 72 6.58 -15.85 -12.12
C ASP A 72 5.46 -14.97 -11.54
N ASP A 73 5.77 -13.73 -11.15
CA ASP A 73 4.78 -12.83 -10.56
C ASP A 73 4.09 -11.97 -11.65
N LEU A 74 2.77 -12.18 -11.75
CA LEU A 74 1.90 -11.84 -12.87
C LEU A 74 1.58 -10.33 -13.02
N HIS A 75 2.58 -9.45 -12.99
CA HIS A 75 2.41 -8.01 -13.20
C HIS A 75 3.07 -7.44 -14.46
N ARG A 76 3.69 -8.28 -15.29
CA ARG A 76 4.18 -7.86 -16.63
C ARG A 76 3.06 -7.33 -17.55
N ASP A 77 1.79 -7.56 -17.21
CA ASP A 77 0.64 -7.32 -18.09
C ASP A 77 -0.15 -6.02 -17.79
N ARG A 78 0.28 -5.17 -16.83
CA ARG A 78 -0.42 -3.91 -16.53
C ARG A 78 -0.02 -2.80 -17.51
N ILE A 79 -1.00 -1.99 -17.93
CA ILE A 79 -0.85 -0.87 -18.90
C ILE A 79 0.24 0.14 -18.52
N THR A 80 0.53 0.29 -17.23
CA THR A 80 1.56 1.22 -16.70
C THR A 80 2.96 0.59 -16.60
N ALA A 81 3.10 -0.70 -16.90
CA ALA A 81 4.39 -1.35 -16.92
C ALA A 81 5.23 -0.83 -18.09
N PRO A 82 6.54 -0.59 -17.89
CA PRO A 82 7.41 -0.17 -18.99
C PRO A 82 7.41 -1.24 -20.08
N ILE A 83 7.12 -0.83 -21.31
CA ILE A 83 7.25 -1.69 -22.49
C ILE A 83 8.74 -2.01 -22.64
N LEU A 84 9.12 -3.28 -22.44
CA LEU A 84 10.47 -3.73 -22.74
C LEU A 84 10.62 -3.87 -24.25
N ASP A 85 11.19 -2.86 -24.90
CA ASP A 85 11.69 -2.99 -26.27
C ASP A 85 12.96 -3.85 -26.31
N GLY A 86 12.77 -5.16 -26.56
CA GLY A 86 13.72 -6.06 -27.25
C GLY A 86 14.58 -7.01 -26.41
N PRO A 87 15.39 -7.89 -27.06
CA PRO A 87 15.12 -8.77 -28.22
C PRO A 87 14.91 -10.25 -27.74
N PRO A 88 14.77 -11.28 -28.61
CA PRO A 88 13.97 -12.49 -28.35
C PRO A 88 14.48 -13.43 -27.25
#